data_AF-A0A520M656-F1
#
_entry.id   AF-A0A520M656-F1
#
_cell.length_a   1.000
_cell.length_b   1.000
_cell.length_c   1.000
_cell.angle_alpha   90.00
_cell.angle_beta   90.00
_cell.angle_gamma   90.00
#
_symmetry.space_group_name_H-M   'P 1'
#
loop_
_entity.id
_entity.type
_entity.pdbx_description
1 polymer ?
#
loop_
_entity_poly.entity_id
_entity_poly.type
_entity_poly.pdbx_seq_one_letter_code
_entity_poly.pdbx_strand_id
1 'polypeptide(L)'
;MLQVFKRTLPRSIAYLTVICCLHVTVTNLSAQNDTASNPNDSKSTSALKEFKTLSKEKKESLRKILMEAASLINGIRVQESLEKIIEAESMVTDFAPLYNLKGAAYTKIRDFDKAQEAFERAVLLDPTAVMTRFNLTEMHFVKKKYPLAEKEFSKFLSLNKDLPQETEALVKYKLLICNLKLEKESNADEILKSFDYLDDHPAFYYSHAAIHFNKGETTKASSWINAASKIYKPAINNIYNDSLIEAGWLDNIE
;
A
#
# COMPACT_ATOMS: atom_id res chain seq x y z
N MET A 1 39.51 6.05 -7.92
CA MET A 1 38.53 7.05 -8.40
C MET A 1 37.21 6.32 -8.61
N LEU A 2 36.27 6.52 -7.68
CA LEU A 2 34.83 6.18 -7.66
C LEU A 2 34.34 4.87 -8.32
N GLN A 3 34.17 3.83 -7.49
CA GLN A 3 33.24 2.73 -7.75
C GLN A 3 31.81 3.22 -7.48
N VAL A 4 30.97 3.19 -8.52
CA VAL A 4 29.55 3.54 -8.44
C VAL A 4 28.81 2.45 -7.66
N PHE A 5 28.47 2.74 -6.41
CA PHE A 5 27.60 1.90 -5.59
C PHE A 5 26.19 1.91 -6.17
N LYS A 6 25.73 0.75 -6.69
CA LYS A 6 24.31 0.53 -6.97
C LYS A 6 23.56 0.44 -5.64
N ARG A 7 22.90 1.54 -5.27
CA ARG A 7 21.98 1.61 -4.12
C ARG A 7 20.73 0.78 -4.40
N THR A 8 20.40 -0.16 -3.51
CA THR A 8 19.14 -0.91 -3.55
C THR A 8 18.34 -0.59 -2.29
N LEU A 9 17.44 0.38 -2.38
CA LEU A 9 16.43 0.66 -1.36
C LEU A 9 15.24 -0.32 -1.47
N PRO A 10 14.52 -0.60 -0.36
CA PRO A 10 13.54 -1.67 -0.29
C PRO A 10 12.23 -1.43 -1.09
N ARG A 11 11.65 -2.55 -1.55
CA ARG A 11 10.65 -2.67 -2.64
C ARG A 11 9.19 -2.84 -2.16
N SER A 12 8.89 -2.51 -0.91
CA SER A 12 7.68 -3.00 -0.22
C SER A 12 6.33 -2.51 -0.76
N ILE A 13 6.20 -1.21 -0.98
CA ILE A 13 4.93 -0.56 -1.38
C ILE A 13 4.53 -0.91 -2.83
N ALA A 14 5.49 -1.38 -3.62
CA ALA A 14 5.39 -1.60 -5.06
C ALA A 14 4.64 -2.89 -5.44
N TYR A 15 4.71 -3.93 -4.61
CA TYR A 15 4.17 -5.26 -4.95
C TYR A 15 2.63 -5.29 -4.97
N LEU A 16 1.98 -4.48 -4.11
CA LEU A 16 0.52 -4.38 -4.07
C LEU A 16 -0.07 -3.49 -5.18
N THR A 17 0.70 -2.53 -5.72
CA THR A 17 0.29 -1.70 -6.86
C THR A 17 0.22 -2.43 -8.21
N VAL A 18 1.05 -3.46 -8.42
CA VAL A 18 1.10 -4.20 -9.71
C VAL A 18 -0.13 -5.09 -9.91
N ILE A 19 -0.64 -5.72 -8.85
CA ILE A 19 -1.79 -6.65 -8.93
C ILE A 19 -3.07 -5.89 -9.38
N CYS A 20 -3.21 -4.62 -9.04
CA CYS A 20 -4.37 -3.79 -9.41
C CYS A 20 -4.36 -3.29 -10.86
N CYS A 21 -3.20 -3.17 -11.53
CA CYS A 21 -3.19 -2.81 -12.96
C CYS A 21 -3.65 -3.98 -13.86
N LEU A 22 -3.62 -5.21 -13.35
CA LEU A 22 -4.02 -6.41 -14.09
C LEU A 22 -5.55 -6.64 -14.09
N HIS A 23 -6.27 -6.19 -13.06
CA HIS A 23 -7.72 -6.46 -12.87
C HIS A 23 -8.64 -5.36 -13.44
N VAL A 24 -8.29 -4.73 -14.56
CA VAL A 24 -9.30 -4.05 -15.41
C VAL A 24 -9.94 -5.11 -16.30
N THR A 25 -10.69 -6.04 -15.69
CA THR A 25 -11.65 -6.88 -16.40
C THR A 25 -13.04 -6.43 -15.99
N VAL A 26 -13.80 -6.00 -17.00
CA VAL A 26 -15.21 -5.61 -16.90
C VAL A 26 -16.02 -6.82 -16.45
N THR A 27 -16.23 -7.00 -15.15
CA THR A 27 -17.30 -7.88 -14.65
C THR A 27 -17.85 -7.33 -13.35
N ASN A 28 -19.19 -7.20 -13.34
CA ASN A 28 -20.09 -6.77 -12.26
C ASN A 28 -20.30 -5.27 -12.02
N LEU A 29 -20.83 -4.58 -13.05
CA LEU A 29 -21.83 -3.52 -12.83
C LEU A 29 -23.22 -4.09 -13.16
N SER A 30 -23.78 -4.90 -12.27
CA SER A 30 -25.23 -5.14 -12.26
C SER A 30 -25.65 -5.72 -10.91
N ALA A 31 -25.76 -4.88 -9.89
CA ALA A 31 -26.85 -4.96 -8.90
C ALA A 31 -26.70 -3.89 -7.81
N GLN A 32 -27.71 -3.01 -7.75
CA GLN A 32 -28.28 -2.39 -6.54
C GLN A 32 -27.41 -1.35 -5.79
N ASN A 33 -27.90 -0.20 -5.35
CA ASN A 33 -29.21 0.43 -5.42
C ASN A 33 -29.00 1.92 -5.09
N ASP A 34 -29.82 2.78 -5.69
CA ASP A 34 -29.94 4.20 -5.37
C ASP A 34 -30.18 4.44 -3.87
N THR A 35 -29.33 5.23 -3.21
CA THR A 35 -29.77 6.18 -2.17
C THR A 35 -28.69 7.26 -1.90
N ALA A 36 -29.17 8.51 -1.80
CA ALA A 36 -28.48 9.74 -1.41
C ALA A 36 -27.45 10.33 -2.39
N SER A 37 -27.96 11.14 -3.32
CA SER A 37 -27.18 12.01 -4.23
C SER A 37 -26.36 13.04 -3.46
N ASN A 38 -25.04 12.89 -3.49
CA ASN A 38 -24.08 13.87 -3.00
C ASN A 38 -23.61 14.73 -4.19
N PRO A 39 -23.53 16.07 -4.11
CA PRO A 39 -23.06 16.91 -5.24
C PRO A 39 -21.69 16.51 -5.84
N ASN A 40 -20.88 15.73 -5.11
CA ASN A 40 -19.63 15.13 -5.60
C ASN A 40 -19.80 13.92 -6.56
N ASP A 41 -21.00 13.34 -6.68
CA ASP A 41 -21.28 12.22 -7.59
C ASP A 41 -21.24 12.66 -9.07
N SER A 42 -21.50 13.94 -9.36
CA SER A 42 -21.53 14.48 -10.73
C SER A 42 -20.16 14.47 -11.43
N LYS A 43 -19.06 14.62 -10.69
CA LYS A 43 -17.68 14.55 -11.24
C LYS A 43 -17.16 13.12 -11.36
N SER A 44 -17.49 12.25 -10.39
CA SER A 44 -17.14 10.82 -10.47
C SER A 44 -17.82 10.15 -11.68
N THR A 45 -19.09 10.52 -11.94
CA THR A 45 -19.84 10.06 -13.12
C THR A 45 -19.32 10.61 -14.45
N SER A 46 -18.74 11.83 -14.50
CA SER A 46 -18.17 12.39 -15.75
C SER A 46 -16.88 11.70 -16.17
N ALA A 47 -16.02 11.31 -15.23
CA ALA A 47 -14.74 10.67 -15.51
C ALA A 47 -14.87 9.24 -16.03
N LEU A 48 -15.77 8.45 -15.41
CA LEU A 48 -16.17 7.14 -15.91
C LEU A 48 -16.81 7.23 -17.30
N LYS A 49 -17.52 8.32 -17.60
CA LYS A 49 -18.07 8.59 -18.92
C LYS A 49 -16.98 8.90 -19.93
N GLU A 50 -16.00 9.74 -19.59
CA GLU A 50 -14.86 10.07 -20.44
C GLU A 50 -14.04 8.83 -20.81
N PHE A 51 -13.65 8.02 -19.81
CA PHE A 51 -12.98 6.74 -20.05
C PHE A 51 -13.81 5.80 -20.94
N LYS A 52 -15.12 5.69 -20.71
CA LYS A 52 -16.01 4.85 -21.54
C LYS A 52 -16.06 5.33 -23.00
N THR A 53 -16.00 6.64 -23.25
CA THR A 53 -16.04 7.23 -24.60
C THR A 53 -14.72 7.14 -25.36
N LEU A 54 -13.61 6.78 -24.70
CA LEU A 54 -12.33 6.59 -25.40
C LEU A 54 -12.42 5.48 -26.45
N SER A 55 -11.77 5.70 -27.60
CA SER A 55 -11.60 4.68 -28.64
C SER A 55 -10.84 3.47 -28.07
N LYS A 56 -10.96 2.33 -28.74
CA LYS A 56 -10.23 1.12 -28.35
C LYS A 56 -8.72 1.36 -28.33
N GLU A 57 -8.16 2.07 -29.31
CA GLU A 57 -6.73 2.38 -29.31
C GLU A 57 -6.33 3.29 -28.16
N LYS A 58 -7.14 4.32 -27.84
CA LYS A 58 -6.86 5.23 -26.71
C LYS A 58 -6.89 4.50 -25.36
N LYS A 59 -7.84 3.57 -25.16
CA LYS A 59 -7.90 2.75 -23.95
C LYS A 59 -6.67 1.85 -23.81
N GLU A 60 -6.24 1.23 -24.90
CA GLU A 60 -5.03 0.38 -24.90
C GLU A 60 -3.77 1.20 -24.63
N SER A 61 -3.65 2.36 -25.28
CA SER A 61 -2.53 3.29 -25.05
C SER A 61 -2.50 3.76 -23.59
N LEU A 62 -3.64 4.16 -23.03
CA LEU A 62 -3.74 4.56 -21.62
C LEU A 62 -3.34 3.40 -20.69
N ARG A 63 -3.84 2.20 -20.93
CA ARG A 63 -3.46 1.00 -20.16
C ARG A 63 -1.95 0.78 -20.18
N LYS A 64 -1.32 0.87 -21.36
CA LYS A 64 0.13 0.71 -21.51
C LYS A 64 0.91 1.77 -20.73
N ILE A 65 0.49 3.05 -20.82
CA ILE A 65 1.12 4.16 -20.08
C ILE A 65 1.01 3.92 -18.56
N LEU A 66 -0.15 3.52 -18.06
CA LEU A 66 -0.36 3.24 -16.64
C LEU A 66 0.48 2.05 -16.17
N MET A 67 0.60 1.00 -16.98
CA MET A 67 1.47 -0.15 -16.68
C MET A 67 2.95 0.25 -16.66
N GLU A 68 3.38 1.10 -17.58
CA GLU A 68 4.74 1.64 -17.62
C GLU A 68 5.02 2.50 -16.37
N ALA A 69 4.10 3.42 -16.04
CA ALA A 69 4.18 4.24 -14.84
C ALA A 69 4.32 3.37 -13.57
N ALA A 70 3.50 2.33 -13.43
CA ALA A 70 3.56 1.39 -12.31
C ALA A 70 4.92 0.67 -12.24
N SER A 71 5.44 0.21 -13.39
CA SER A 71 6.74 -0.44 -13.47
C SER A 71 7.89 0.49 -13.06
N LEU A 72 7.82 1.77 -13.46
CA LEU A 72 8.82 2.78 -13.13
C LEU A 72 8.86 3.09 -11.62
N ILE A 73 7.71 3.11 -10.93
CA ILE A 73 7.63 3.22 -9.46
C ILE A 73 8.41 2.08 -8.79
N ASN A 74 8.25 0.85 -9.30
CA ASN A 74 8.95 -0.32 -8.77
C ASN A 74 10.46 -0.27 -9.02
N GLY A 75 10.87 0.31 -10.15
CA GLY A 75 12.25 0.54 -10.53
C GLY A 75 12.90 1.76 -9.89
N ILE A 76 12.20 2.49 -9.00
CA ILE A 76 12.65 3.74 -8.33
C ILE A 76 12.82 4.91 -9.33
N ARG A 77 12.39 4.75 -10.58
CA ARG A 77 12.37 5.80 -11.62
C ARG A 77 11.13 6.67 -11.44
N VAL A 78 10.94 7.23 -10.24
CA VAL A 78 9.70 7.89 -9.84
C VAL A 78 9.43 9.15 -10.67
N GLN A 79 10.47 9.89 -11.05
CA GLN A 79 10.31 11.08 -11.90
C GLN A 79 9.71 10.71 -13.26
N GLU A 80 10.24 9.68 -13.91
CA GLU A 80 9.72 9.18 -15.19
C GLU A 80 8.32 8.58 -15.04
N SER A 81 8.02 7.97 -13.89
CA SER A 81 6.65 7.55 -13.58
C SER A 81 5.69 8.73 -13.51
N LEU A 82 6.07 9.83 -12.86
CA LEU A 82 5.26 11.05 -12.78
C LEU A 82 5.04 11.66 -14.17
N GLU A 83 6.05 11.63 -15.05
CA GLU A 83 5.89 12.05 -16.46
C GLU A 83 4.87 11.18 -17.21
N LYS A 84 4.91 9.85 -17.02
CA LYS A 84 3.91 8.93 -17.58
C LYS A 84 2.51 9.15 -17.00
N ILE A 85 2.41 9.51 -15.73
CA ILE A 85 1.14 9.87 -15.09
C ILE A 85 0.59 11.17 -15.72
N ILE A 86 1.42 12.18 -15.95
CA ILE A 86 1.02 13.43 -16.63
C ILE A 86 0.56 13.14 -18.07
N GLU A 87 1.25 12.25 -18.79
CA GLU A 87 0.82 11.78 -20.11
C GLU A 87 -0.59 11.18 -20.05
N ALA A 88 -0.86 10.31 -19.07
CA ALA A 88 -2.17 9.72 -18.85
C ALA A 88 -3.25 10.75 -18.44
N GLU A 89 -2.90 11.78 -17.65
CA GLU A 89 -3.82 12.85 -17.23
C GLU A 89 -4.32 13.68 -18.43
N SER A 90 -3.52 13.78 -19.50
CA SER A 90 -3.94 14.44 -20.75
C SER A 90 -4.95 13.63 -21.57
N MET A 91 -5.10 12.34 -21.28
CA MET A 91 -6.00 11.43 -21.98
C MET A 91 -7.34 11.23 -21.27
N VAL A 92 -7.35 11.32 -19.95
CA VAL A 92 -8.53 11.14 -19.10
C VAL A 92 -8.39 11.95 -17.82
N THR A 93 -9.46 12.66 -17.45
CA THR A 93 -9.53 13.37 -16.18
C THR A 93 -10.23 12.52 -15.12
N ASP A 94 -9.93 12.72 -13.83
CA ASP A 94 -10.67 12.09 -12.73
C ASP A 94 -10.73 10.55 -12.78
N PHE A 95 -9.66 9.90 -13.24
CA PHE A 95 -9.58 8.43 -13.34
C PHE A 95 -8.91 7.79 -12.12
N ALA A 96 -9.65 6.99 -11.34
CA ALA A 96 -9.18 6.44 -10.06
C ALA A 96 -7.81 5.73 -10.12
N PRO A 97 -7.51 4.86 -11.12
CA PRO A 97 -6.20 4.20 -11.22
C PRO A 97 -5.03 5.18 -11.36
N LEU A 98 -5.26 6.33 -12.01
CA LEU A 98 -4.24 7.35 -12.18
C LEU A 98 -3.87 7.98 -10.83
N TYR A 99 -4.89 8.39 -10.07
CA TYR A 99 -4.68 8.98 -8.74
C TYR A 99 -4.06 7.96 -7.77
N ASN A 100 -4.40 6.68 -7.89
CA ASN A 100 -3.74 5.63 -7.11
C ASN A 100 -2.23 5.50 -7.47
N LEU A 101 -1.86 5.57 -8.74
CA LEU A 101 -0.45 5.57 -9.15
C LEU A 101 0.29 6.84 -8.70
N LYS A 102 -0.37 8.00 -8.77
CA LYS A 102 0.16 9.27 -8.29
C LYS A 102 0.44 9.22 -6.79
N GLY A 103 -0.49 8.67 -6.00
CA GLY A 103 -0.30 8.43 -4.57
C GLY A 103 0.88 7.50 -4.28
N ALA A 104 1.01 6.41 -5.04
CA ALA A 104 2.12 5.48 -4.90
C ALA A 104 3.48 6.12 -5.25
N ALA A 105 3.53 6.91 -6.32
CA ALA A 105 4.72 7.67 -6.70
C ALA A 105 5.13 8.67 -5.60
N TYR A 106 4.19 9.46 -5.08
CA TYR A 106 4.45 10.38 -3.98
C TYR A 106 4.90 9.67 -2.70
N THR A 107 4.32 8.50 -2.41
CA THR A 107 4.75 7.67 -1.28
C THR A 107 6.22 7.25 -1.42
N LYS A 108 6.66 6.88 -2.64
CA LYS A 108 8.06 6.49 -2.89
C LYS A 108 9.06 7.63 -2.67
N ILE A 109 8.68 8.87 -2.93
CA ILE A 109 9.52 10.04 -2.63
C ILE A 109 9.25 10.63 -1.25
N ARG A 110 8.49 9.91 -0.39
CA ARG A 110 8.12 10.31 0.98
C ARG A 110 7.35 11.63 1.07
N ASP A 111 6.72 12.08 -0.02
CA ASP A 111 5.78 13.21 -0.01
C ASP A 111 4.39 12.69 0.44
N PHE A 112 4.28 12.37 1.73
CA PHE A 112 3.11 11.70 2.28
C PHE A 112 1.84 12.57 2.26
N ASP A 113 1.97 13.89 2.22
CA ASP A 113 0.83 14.78 2.11
C ASP A 113 0.21 14.70 0.70
N LYS A 114 1.02 14.83 -0.36
CA LYS A 114 0.51 14.64 -1.72
C LYS A 114 0.08 13.21 -1.99
N ALA A 115 0.74 12.23 -1.37
CA ALA A 115 0.32 10.84 -1.47
C ALA A 115 -1.09 10.64 -0.90
N GLN A 116 -1.35 11.19 0.29
CA GLN A 116 -2.66 11.14 0.93
C GLN A 116 -3.73 11.83 0.07
N GLU A 117 -3.49 13.05 -0.42
CA GLU A 117 -4.43 13.76 -1.30
C GLU A 117 -4.78 12.96 -2.57
N ALA A 118 -3.78 12.36 -3.19
CA ALA A 118 -3.98 11.53 -4.38
C ALA A 118 -4.78 10.26 -4.07
N PHE A 119 -4.49 9.57 -2.96
CA PHE A 119 -5.28 8.40 -2.56
C PHE A 119 -6.70 8.76 -2.14
N GLU A 120 -6.92 9.87 -1.45
CA GLU A 120 -8.27 10.37 -1.13
C GLU A 120 -9.08 10.63 -2.39
N ARG A 121 -8.46 11.25 -3.41
CA ARG A 121 -9.11 11.43 -4.72
C ARG A 121 -9.41 10.10 -5.39
N ALA A 122 -8.48 9.15 -5.35
CA ALA A 122 -8.70 7.82 -5.92
C ALA A 122 -9.85 7.06 -5.24
N VAL A 123 -9.93 7.08 -3.91
CA VAL A 123 -11.03 6.45 -3.14
C VAL A 123 -12.37 7.15 -3.41
N LEU A 124 -12.39 8.48 -3.59
CA LEU A 124 -13.62 9.19 -3.94
C LEU A 124 -14.16 8.77 -5.32
N LEU A 125 -13.25 8.54 -6.27
CA LEU A 125 -13.59 8.16 -7.64
C LEU A 125 -13.97 6.67 -7.76
N ASP A 126 -13.31 5.80 -7.00
CA ASP A 126 -13.66 4.39 -6.86
C ASP A 126 -13.64 3.96 -5.38
N PRO A 127 -14.79 4.07 -4.69
CA PRO A 127 -14.90 3.65 -3.30
C PRO A 127 -14.73 2.14 -3.11
N THR A 128 -14.83 1.34 -4.18
CA THR A 128 -14.78 -0.13 -4.12
C THR A 128 -13.35 -0.67 -4.18
N ALA A 129 -12.39 0.13 -4.65
CA ALA A 129 -10.97 -0.22 -4.75
C ALA A 129 -10.34 -0.51 -3.38
N VAL A 130 -10.38 -1.78 -2.96
CA VAL A 130 -9.87 -2.27 -1.67
C VAL A 130 -8.42 -1.84 -1.45
N MET A 131 -7.55 -2.05 -2.43
CA MET A 131 -6.13 -1.74 -2.29
C MET A 131 -5.84 -0.24 -2.21
N THR A 132 -6.65 0.60 -2.85
CA THR A 132 -6.52 2.06 -2.73
C THR A 132 -6.92 2.52 -1.32
N ARG A 133 -7.95 1.92 -0.72
CA ARG A 133 -8.29 2.18 0.70
C ARG A 133 -7.17 1.72 1.65
N PHE A 134 -6.53 0.59 1.37
CA PHE A 134 -5.35 0.15 2.11
C PHE A 134 -4.21 1.19 2.00
N ASN A 135 -3.88 1.63 0.78
CA ASN A 135 -2.84 2.64 0.55
C ASN A 135 -3.14 3.97 1.28
N LEU A 136 -4.40 4.40 1.30
CA LEU A 136 -4.81 5.57 2.08
C LEU A 136 -4.61 5.34 3.59
N THR A 137 -4.98 4.17 4.10
CA THR A 137 -4.80 3.81 5.50
C THR A 137 -3.32 3.81 5.90
N GLU A 138 -2.47 3.29 5.02
CA GLU A 138 -1.01 3.31 5.18
C GLU A 138 -0.45 4.72 5.36
N MET A 139 -1.07 5.74 4.77
CA MET A 139 -0.62 7.14 4.96
C MET A 139 -0.71 7.56 6.42
N HIS A 140 -1.70 7.09 7.18
CA HIS A 140 -1.77 7.36 8.62
C HIS A 140 -0.65 6.66 9.38
N PHE A 141 -0.28 5.45 8.97
CA PHE A 141 0.81 4.67 9.57
C PHE A 141 2.17 5.35 9.38
N VAL A 142 2.54 5.67 8.12
CA VAL A 142 3.85 6.27 7.81
C VAL A 142 3.98 7.71 8.31
N LYS A 143 2.85 8.43 8.47
CA LYS A 143 2.79 9.75 9.14
C LYS A 143 2.77 9.63 10.67
N LYS A 144 2.96 8.43 11.23
CA LYS A 144 3.02 8.12 12.67
C LYS A 144 1.74 8.51 13.43
N LYS A 145 0.60 8.62 12.73
CA LYS A 145 -0.72 8.86 13.33
C LYS A 145 -1.30 7.55 13.84
N TYR A 146 -0.60 6.88 14.76
CA TYR A 146 -0.93 5.52 15.20
C TYR A 146 -2.36 5.34 15.72
N PRO A 147 -2.99 6.27 16.48
CA PRO A 147 -4.38 6.12 16.89
C PRO A 147 -5.35 6.02 15.70
N LEU A 148 -5.11 6.83 14.66
CA LEU A 148 -5.94 6.84 13.47
C LEU A 148 -5.64 5.63 12.58
N ALA A 149 -4.37 5.27 12.42
CA ALA A 149 -3.96 4.07 11.68
C ALA A 149 -4.54 2.79 12.30
N GLU A 150 -4.52 2.65 13.63
CA GLU A 150 -5.13 1.53 14.36
C GLU A 150 -6.61 1.41 14.03
N LYS A 151 -7.36 2.51 14.17
CA LYS A 151 -8.80 2.55 13.87
C LYS A 151 -9.10 2.17 12.41
N GLU A 152 -8.39 2.76 11.46
CA GLU A 152 -8.66 2.55 10.03
C GLU A 152 -8.19 1.16 9.55
N PHE A 153 -7.09 0.60 10.07
CA PHE A 153 -6.72 -0.80 9.79
C PHE A 153 -7.72 -1.79 10.38
N SER A 154 -8.17 -1.59 11.62
CA SER A 154 -9.23 -2.40 12.24
C SER A 154 -10.51 -2.36 11.41
N LYS A 155 -10.92 -1.18 10.95
CA LYS A 155 -12.06 -1.01 10.04
C LYS A 155 -11.82 -1.70 8.71
N PHE A 156 -10.64 -1.56 8.11
CA PHE A 156 -10.27 -2.22 6.85
C PHE A 156 -10.42 -3.75 6.96
N LEU A 157 -9.88 -4.38 8.01
CA LEU A 157 -10.04 -5.82 8.25
C LEU A 157 -11.49 -6.22 8.56
N SER A 158 -12.29 -5.33 9.14
CA SER A 158 -13.70 -5.61 9.41
C SER A 158 -14.56 -5.64 8.13
N LEU A 159 -14.25 -4.79 7.15
CA LEU A 159 -15.03 -4.62 5.93
C LEU A 159 -14.61 -5.58 4.80
N ASN A 160 -13.39 -6.12 4.85
CA ASN A 160 -12.86 -6.99 3.81
C ASN A 160 -12.50 -8.36 4.43
N LYS A 161 -13.46 -9.30 4.41
CA LYS A 161 -13.30 -10.64 5.02
C LYS A 161 -12.57 -11.65 4.13
N ASP A 162 -12.62 -11.44 2.82
CA ASP A 162 -12.01 -12.33 1.83
C ASP A 162 -10.73 -11.71 1.23
N LEU A 163 -9.82 -11.25 2.09
CA LEU A 163 -8.53 -10.72 1.66
C LEU A 163 -7.56 -11.87 1.31
N PRO A 164 -6.64 -11.67 0.34
CA PRO A 164 -5.49 -12.57 0.21
C PRO A 164 -4.72 -12.65 1.53
N GLN A 165 -4.30 -13.86 1.92
CA GLN A 165 -3.69 -14.13 3.23
C GLN A 165 -2.50 -13.20 3.50
N GLU A 166 -1.65 -12.93 2.50
CA GLU A 166 -0.48 -12.07 2.63
C GLU A 166 -0.86 -10.61 2.87
N THR A 167 -1.98 -10.16 2.29
CA THR A 167 -2.51 -8.81 2.49
C THR A 167 -3.09 -8.68 3.89
N GLU A 168 -3.90 -9.64 4.31
CA GLU A 168 -4.46 -9.68 5.67
C GLU A 168 -3.34 -9.70 6.72
N ALA A 169 -2.32 -10.54 6.53
CA ALA A 169 -1.19 -10.67 7.44
C ALA A 169 -0.37 -9.38 7.55
N LEU A 170 -0.12 -8.70 6.43
CA LEU A 170 0.58 -7.42 6.43
C LEU A 170 -0.22 -6.34 7.17
N VAL A 171 -1.53 -6.27 6.96
CA VAL A 171 -2.41 -5.32 7.65
C VAL A 171 -2.45 -5.61 9.15
N LYS A 172 -2.62 -6.87 9.55
CA LYS A 172 -2.60 -7.28 10.96
C LYS A 172 -1.25 -6.96 11.61
N TYR A 173 -0.15 -7.21 10.93
CA TYR A 173 1.18 -6.85 11.43
C TYR A 173 1.35 -5.34 11.65
N LYS A 174 0.88 -4.50 10.71
CA LYS A 174 0.87 -3.04 10.90
C LYS A 174 -0.03 -2.60 12.04
N LEU A 175 -1.20 -3.23 12.18
CA LEU A 175 -2.11 -3.02 13.30
C LEU A 175 -1.46 -3.41 14.65
N LEU A 176 -0.68 -4.50 14.68
CA LEU A 176 0.10 -4.90 15.84
C LEU A 176 1.14 -3.83 16.21
N ILE A 177 1.88 -3.30 15.24
CA ILE A 177 2.81 -2.19 15.47
C ILE A 177 2.09 -0.96 16.03
N CYS A 178 0.92 -0.60 15.46
CA CYS A 178 0.11 0.50 15.99
C CYS A 178 -0.26 0.25 17.46
N ASN A 179 -0.70 -0.95 17.82
CA ASN A 179 -1.06 -1.28 19.20
C ASN A 179 0.16 -1.19 20.14
N LEU A 180 1.34 -1.67 19.72
CA LEU A 180 2.58 -1.52 20.49
C LEU A 180 2.95 -0.05 20.72
N LYS A 181 2.86 0.79 19.66
CA LYS A 181 3.12 2.24 19.76
C LYS A 181 2.11 3.01 20.60
N LEU A 182 0.95 2.40 20.87
CA LEU A 182 -0.10 2.93 21.72
C LEU A 182 -0.12 2.29 23.11
N GLU A 183 0.91 1.50 23.46
CA GLU A 183 1.02 0.79 24.75
C GLU A 183 -0.15 -0.20 25.00
N LYS A 184 -0.82 -0.66 23.95
CA LYS A 184 -1.90 -1.66 23.98
C LYS A 184 -1.34 -3.07 23.79
N GLU A 185 -0.44 -3.50 24.67
CA GLU A 185 0.30 -4.78 24.50
C GLU A 185 -0.63 -6.00 24.40
N SER A 186 -1.72 -6.04 25.18
CA SER A 186 -2.70 -7.14 25.11
C SER A 186 -3.31 -7.31 23.71
N ASN A 187 -3.57 -6.21 23.00
CA ASN A 187 -4.12 -6.25 21.65
C ASN A 187 -3.06 -6.72 20.64
N ALA A 188 -1.81 -6.30 20.82
CA ALA A 188 -0.69 -6.77 20.01
C ALA A 188 -0.48 -8.28 20.19
N ASP A 189 -0.55 -8.79 21.42
CA ASP A 189 -0.45 -10.22 21.72
C ASP A 189 -1.61 -11.04 21.15
N GLU A 190 -2.83 -10.49 21.14
CA GLU A 190 -3.97 -11.14 20.48
C GLU A 190 -3.77 -11.27 18.97
N ILE A 191 -3.25 -10.23 18.32
CA ILE A 191 -2.93 -10.27 16.89
C ILE A 191 -1.80 -11.29 16.62
N LEU A 192 -0.75 -11.32 17.45
CA LEU A 192 0.35 -12.27 17.30
C LEU A 192 -0.14 -13.73 17.29
N LYS A 193 -1.10 -14.08 18.15
CA LYS A 193 -1.68 -15.43 18.22
C LYS A 193 -2.39 -15.86 16.93
N SER A 194 -2.71 -14.92 16.04
CA SER A 194 -3.31 -15.23 14.74
C SER A 194 -2.30 -15.61 13.66
N PHE A 195 -1.00 -15.52 13.94
CA PHE A 195 0.08 -15.93 13.03
C PHE A 195 0.69 -17.26 13.46
N ASP A 196 1.08 -18.06 12.48
CA ASP A 196 1.84 -19.29 12.67
C ASP A 196 3.25 -19.16 12.06
N TYR A 197 4.24 -19.82 12.66
CA TYR A 197 5.61 -19.82 12.14
C TYR A 197 5.74 -20.59 10.81
N LEU A 198 4.75 -21.42 10.48
CA LEU A 198 4.64 -22.17 9.22
C LEU A 198 3.90 -21.39 8.11
N ASP A 199 3.41 -20.18 8.39
CA ASP A 199 2.75 -19.38 7.37
C ASP A 199 3.69 -19.07 6.20
N ASP A 200 3.14 -18.99 4.98
CA ASP A 200 3.87 -18.63 3.75
C ASP A 200 4.26 -17.14 3.70
N HIS A 201 4.11 -16.42 4.82
CA HIS A 201 4.49 -15.02 5.00
C HIS A 201 5.23 -14.80 6.33
N PRO A 202 6.10 -13.77 6.44
CA PRO A 202 6.99 -13.61 7.59
C PRO A 202 6.34 -12.90 8.79
N ALA A 203 5.02 -12.69 8.79
CA ALA A 203 4.32 -11.89 9.80
C ALA A 203 4.58 -12.35 11.25
N PHE A 204 4.62 -13.66 11.50
CA PHE A 204 4.97 -14.24 12.80
C PHE A 204 6.33 -13.71 13.31
N TYR A 205 7.38 -13.86 12.48
CA TYR A 205 8.74 -13.49 12.84
C TYR A 205 8.90 -11.97 13.03
N TYR A 206 8.32 -11.15 12.13
CA TYR A 206 8.42 -9.70 12.27
C TYR A 206 7.56 -9.14 13.40
N SER A 207 6.46 -9.79 13.75
CA SER A 207 5.66 -9.44 14.93
C SER A 207 6.45 -9.67 16.21
N HIS A 208 7.14 -10.81 16.33
CA HIS A 208 8.07 -11.04 17.43
C HIS A 208 9.21 -10.01 17.45
N ALA A 209 9.80 -9.68 16.29
CA ALA A 209 10.82 -8.64 16.21
C ALA A 209 10.29 -7.29 16.73
N ALA A 210 9.10 -6.86 16.28
CA ALA A 210 8.45 -5.62 16.71
C ALA A 210 8.22 -5.59 18.23
N ILE A 211 7.74 -6.69 18.82
CA ILE A 211 7.53 -6.81 20.27
C ILE A 211 8.85 -6.66 21.02
N HIS A 212 9.92 -7.31 20.57
CA HIS A 212 11.23 -7.21 21.21
C HIS A 212 11.83 -5.80 21.05
N PHE A 213 11.66 -5.14 19.90
CA PHE A 213 12.06 -3.75 19.74
C PHE A 213 11.29 -2.81 20.68
N ASN A 214 9.98 -3.03 20.85
CA ASN A 214 9.17 -2.24 21.78
C ASN A 214 9.67 -2.37 23.23
N LYS A 215 10.21 -3.54 23.59
CA LYS A 215 10.81 -3.82 24.91
C LYS A 215 12.27 -3.36 25.04
N GLY A 216 12.87 -2.78 24.00
CA GLY A 216 14.29 -2.41 23.97
C GLY A 216 15.26 -3.61 23.83
N GLU A 217 14.76 -4.79 23.50
CA GLU A 217 15.53 -6.02 23.38
C GLU A 217 16.09 -6.22 21.96
N THR A 218 16.87 -5.24 21.48
CA THR A 218 17.35 -5.15 20.09
C THR A 218 18.01 -6.43 19.58
N THR A 219 18.84 -7.10 20.39
CA THR A 219 19.51 -8.35 19.98
C THR A 219 18.51 -9.46 19.70
N LYS A 220 17.49 -9.62 20.54
CA LYS A 220 16.43 -10.63 20.33
C LYS A 220 15.61 -10.28 19.09
N ALA A 221 15.28 -9.01 18.91
CA ALA A 221 14.56 -8.54 17.73
C ALA A 221 15.34 -8.85 16.43
N SER A 222 16.64 -8.58 16.39
CA SER A 222 17.50 -8.92 15.26
C SER A 222 17.59 -10.43 15.01
N SER A 223 17.59 -11.26 16.04
CA SER A 223 17.54 -12.72 15.88
C SER A 223 16.27 -13.18 15.16
N TRP A 224 15.12 -12.57 15.44
CA TRP A 224 13.86 -12.88 14.74
C TRP A 224 13.88 -12.47 13.27
N ILE A 225 14.41 -11.28 12.95
CA ILE A 225 14.61 -10.85 11.55
C ILE A 225 15.55 -11.81 10.82
N ASN A 226 16.66 -12.21 11.44
CA ASN A 226 17.61 -13.16 10.88
C ASN A 226 17.01 -14.56 10.68
N ALA A 227 16.04 -14.97 11.50
CA ALA A 227 15.30 -16.21 11.28
C ALA A 227 14.40 -16.08 10.03
N ALA A 228 13.64 -14.99 9.91
CA ALA A 228 12.81 -14.72 8.74
C ALA A 228 13.62 -14.66 7.44
N SER A 229 14.82 -14.07 7.46
CA SER A 229 15.67 -13.95 6.27
C SER A 229 16.23 -15.27 5.75
N LYS A 230 16.25 -16.32 6.59
CA LYS A 230 16.66 -17.68 6.19
C LYS A 230 15.52 -18.45 5.51
N ILE A 231 14.27 -18.07 5.77
CA ILE A 231 13.07 -18.78 5.32
C ILE A 231 12.48 -18.10 4.09
N TYR A 232 12.30 -16.78 4.14
CA TYR A 232 11.59 -16.03 3.11
C TYR A 232 12.54 -15.27 2.19
N LYS A 233 12.11 -15.06 0.93
CA LYS A 233 12.89 -14.32 -0.06
C LYS A 233 13.10 -12.86 0.39
N PRO A 234 14.21 -12.20 0.02
CA PRO A 234 14.48 -10.80 0.39
C PRO A 234 13.36 -9.84 0.00
N ALA A 235 12.72 -10.04 -1.16
CA ALA A 235 11.62 -9.20 -1.61
C ALA A 235 10.42 -9.22 -0.65
N ILE A 236 10.12 -10.36 -0.03
CA ILE A 236 9.02 -10.51 0.93
C ILE A 236 9.42 -9.93 2.29
N ASN A 237 10.63 -10.26 2.77
CA ASN A 237 11.17 -9.72 4.02
C ASN A 237 11.17 -8.19 4.05
N ASN A 238 11.60 -7.56 2.96
CA ASN A 238 11.66 -6.10 2.84
C ASN A 238 10.28 -5.44 3.04
N ILE A 239 9.17 -6.13 2.72
CA ILE A 239 7.82 -5.60 2.96
C ILE A 239 7.56 -5.34 4.45
N TYR A 240 8.03 -6.24 5.30
CA TYR A 240 7.79 -6.18 6.74
C TYR A 240 8.87 -5.36 7.45
N ASN A 241 10.11 -5.43 6.97
CA ASN A 241 11.22 -4.64 7.47
C ASN A 241 10.95 -3.13 7.38
N ASP A 242 10.36 -2.67 6.27
CA ASP A 242 10.04 -1.25 6.09
C ASP A 242 9.10 -0.74 7.17
N SER A 243 8.17 -1.55 7.66
CA SER A 243 7.27 -1.13 8.74
C SER A 243 8.00 -0.94 10.08
N LEU A 244 9.09 -1.68 10.33
CA LEU A 244 9.95 -1.46 11.51
C LEU A 244 10.78 -0.17 11.38
N ILE A 245 11.22 0.15 10.16
CA ILE A 245 11.90 1.43 9.85
C ILE A 245 10.94 2.59 10.09
N GLU A 246 9.71 2.54 9.54
CA GLU A 246 8.72 3.61 9.75
C GLU A 246 8.32 3.76 11.22
N ALA A 247 8.28 2.64 11.95
CA ALA A 247 8.09 2.63 13.41
C ALA A 247 9.27 3.26 14.19
N GLY A 248 10.41 3.48 13.54
CA GLY A 248 11.63 4.05 14.15
C GLY A 248 12.40 3.05 15.01
N TRP A 249 12.25 1.75 14.77
CA TRP A 249 13.00 0.70 15.48
C TRP A 249 14.22 0.22 14.70
N LEU A 250 14.25 0.44 13.40
CA LEU A 250 15.39 0.20 12.54
C LEU A 250 15.80 1.50 11.86
N ASP A 251 17.11 1.67 11.69
CA ASP A 251 17.64 2.73 10.86
C ASP A 251 17.41 2.41 9.38
N ASN A 252 17.15 3.45 8.60
CA ASN A 252 17.22 3.36 7.16
C ASN A 252 18.69 3.32 6.75
N ILE A 253 19.26 2.11 6.64
CA ILE A 253 20.65 1.93 6.20
C ILE A 253 20.65 2.04 4.67
N GLU A 254 20.98 3.23 4.16
CA GLU A 254 21.12 3.53 2.71
C GLU A 254 22.35 2.91 2.05
#